data_AF-A0A811QWJ0-F1
#
_entry.id   AF-A0A811QWJ0-F1
#
_cell.length_a   1.000
_cell.length_b   1.000
_cell.length_c   1.000
_cell.angle_alpha   90.00
_cell.angle_beta   90.00
_cell.angle_gamma   90.00
#
_symmetry.space_group_name_H-M   'P 1'
#
loop_
_entity.id
_entity.type
_entity.pdbx_description
1 polymer ?
#
loop_
_entity_poly.entity_id
_entity_poly.type
_entity_poly.pdbx_seq_one_letter_code
_entity_poly.pdbx_strand_id
1 'polypeptide(L)'
;MFSSSMRSFPSQTEPETRVETETDQEIYRRFANSVVSLPRSDGLSHLQLYRHHQGWHGSQMCIAGTMAADACFTARPSDIVVATLPKSGTTWIKSLLFATVHRREHPADATDVHPFSSFGPHECIKFLEYQVYTGKTILPDDVDELPDPRLFATHVPSVALPAAVVASGCKVVYMCRDPKDTMVSLWHFVNKLRVKEGLEPLSVEIAAELFCDGLSAFGPYWDHVLGYWRAHLAHPEQVLFLRYEEVWKDPPAHVRRLATFVGLPFDVDEEENGVVDAIVKLCSFEHMGGLEVTKSGKTEFVVGAVENSSFFRRGGVGDWANYLSPESARRIDAITKTKFKGTGLNF
;
A
#
# COMPACT_ATOMS: atom_id res chain seq x y z
N MET A 1 35.07 73.27 -29.52
CA MET A 1 35.49 71.86 -29.76
C MET A 1 34.63 71.00 -28.86
N PHE A 2 33.63 70.35 -29.43
CA PHE A 2 32.57 69.65 -28.69
C PHE A 2 32.98 68.21 -28.39
N SER A 3 32.72 67.82 -27.13
CA SER A 3 32.92 66.49 -26.55
C SER A 3 31.93 65.47 -27.11
N SER A 4 32.43 64.26 -27.38
CA SER A 4 31.69 63.11 -27.91
C SER A 4 31.00 62.33 -26.77
N SER A 5 29.68 62.18 -26.85
CA SER A 5 28.87 61.34 -25.96
C SER A 5 28.35 60.12 -26.73
N MET A 6 28.81 58.93 -26.33
CA MET A 6 28.30 57.64 -26.81
C MET A 6 26.89 57.40 -26.24
N ARG A 7 25.91 57.20 -27.12
CA ARG A 7 24.56 56.76 -26.76
C ARG A 7 24.55 55.25 -26.54
N SER A 8 24.14 54.82 -25.36
CA SER A 8 23.80 53.43 -25.04
C SER A 8 22.43 53.08 -25.64
N PHE A 9 22.33 51.91 -26.26
CA PHE A 9 21.06 51.31 -26.66
C PHE A 9 20.48 50.50 -25.48
N PRO A 10 19.17 50.57 -25.19
CA PRO A 10 18.57 49.68 -24.21
C PRO A 10 18.44 48.27 -24.78
N SER A 11 19.02 47.32 -24.07
CA SER A 11 18.79 45.88 -24.24
C SER A 11 17.32 45.57 -23.97
N GLN A 12 16.56 45.21 -25.01
CA GLN A 12 15.26 44.56 -24.85
C GLN A 12 15.51 43.11 -24.42
N THR A 13 15.40 42.83 -23.13
CA THR A 13 15.17 41.48 -22.63
C THR A 13 13.71 41.12 -22.93
N GLU A 14 13.51 40.16 -23.82
CA GLU A 14 12.22 39.47 -23.97
C GLU A 14 11.83 38.82 -22.64
N PRO A 15 10.54 38.85 -22.24
CA PRO A 15 10.11 38.15 -21.04
C PRO A 15 10.19 36.65 -21.31
N GLU A 16 11.06 35.94 -20.58
CA GLU A 16 10.99 34.49 -20.48
C GLU A 16 9.57 34.11 -20.07
N THR A 17 8.83 33.47 -20.98
CA THR A 17 7.56 32.82 -20.67
C THR A 17 7.82 31.78 -19.60
N ARG A 18 7.52 32.13 -18.35
CA ARG A 18 7.51 31.23 -17.20
C ARG A 18 6.46 30.16 -17.50
N VAL A 19 6.90 28.96 -17.88
CA VAL A 19 6.02 27.79 -17.96
C VAL A 19 5.58 27.53 -16.53
N GLU A 20 4.34 27.86 -16.19
CA GLU A 20 3.74 27.47 -14.92
C GLU A 20 3.71 25.94 -14.89
N THR A 21 4.52 25.35 -14.02
CA THR A 21 4.53 23.90 -13.78
C THR A 21 3.23 23.53 -13.09
N GLU A 22 2.46 22.66 -13.73
CA GLU A 22 1.20 22.10 -13.23
C GLU A 22 1.39 21.54 -11.80
N THR A 23 0.50 21.90 -10.88
CA THR A 23 0.52 21.38 -9.50
C THR A 23 0.11 19.91 -9.46
N ASP A 24 0.51 19.16 -8.44
CA ASP A 24 0.10 17.75 -8.25
C ASP A 24 -1.42 17.56 -8.28
N GLN A 25 -2.18 18.55 -7.79
CA GLN A 25 -3.64 18.53 -7.84
C GLN A 25 -4.20 18.68 -9.26
N GLU A 26 -3.60 19.55 -10.06
CA GLU A 26 -3.98 19.73 -11.46
C GLU A 26 -3.62 18.48 -12.27
N ILE A 27 -2.44 17.90 -12.04
CA ILE A 27 -2.01 16.63 -12.63
C ILE A 27 -3.00 15.51 -12.26
N TYR A 28 -3.39 15.41 -10.99
CA TYR A 28 -4.41 14.45 -10.55
C TYR A 28 -5.74 14.65 -11.28
N ARG A 29 -6.25 15.89 -11.35
CA ARG A 29 -7.53 16.20 -12.02
C ARG A 29 -7.48 15.87 -13.51
N ARG A 30 -6.36 16.16 -14.17
CA ARG A 30 -6.10 15.81 -15.57
C ARG A 30 -6.19 14.30 -15.77
N PHE A 31 -5.53 13.51 -14.91
CA PHE A 31 -5.63 12.05 -14.97
C PHE A 31 -7.04 11.56 -14.67
N ALA A 32 -7.70 12.10 -13.63
CA ALA A 32 -9.08 11.77 -13.28
C ALA A 32 -10.04 11.96 -14.46
N ASN A 33 -9.86 13.00 -15.28
CA ASN A 33 -10.66 13.23 -16.48
C ASN A 33 -10.32 12.23 -17.60
N SER A 34 -9.05 11.86 -17.76
CA SER A 34 -8.62 10.92 -18.81
C SER A 34 -9.12 9.49 -18.60
N VAL A 35 -9.17 9.04 -17.34
CA VAL A 35 -9.45 7.63 -16.99
C VAL A 35 -10.94 7.25 -17.14
N VAL A 36 -11.83 8.23 -17.30
CA VAL A 36 -13.28 7.99 -17.54
C VAL A 36 -13.51 7.16 -18.81
N SER A 37 -12.59 7.27 -19.77
CA SER A 37 -12.64 6.54 -21.05
C SER A 37 -12.16 5.10 -20.98
N LEU A 38 -11.54 4.68 -19.87
CA LEU A 38 -11.01 3.33 -19.73
C LEU A 38 -12.13 2.27 -19.71
N PRO A 39 -11.87 1.04 -20.18
CA PRO A 39 -12.80 -0.06 -20.02
C PRO A 39 -13.14 -0.29 -18.54
N ARG A 40 -14.42 -0.54 -18.27
CA ARG A 40 -14.94 -0.72 -16.92
C ARG A 40 -15.57 -2.10 -16.78
N SER A 41 -15.53 -2.63 -15.56
CA SER A 41 -16.22 -3.86 -15.19
C SER A 41 -16.81 -3.71 -13.80
N ASP A 42 -17.91 -4.41 -13.56
CA ASP A 42 -18.27 -4.75 -12.19
C ASP A 42 -17.20 -5.68 -11.61
N GLY A 43 -17.05 -5.66 -10.30
CA GLY A 43 -16.06 -6.46 -9.60
C GLY A 43 -16.53 -6.79 -8.21
N LEU A 44 -15.58 -7.22 -7.37
CA LEU A 44 -15.91 -7.62 -6.00
C LEU A 44 -16.53 -6.45 -5.20
N SER A 45 -16.03 -5.22 -5.38
CA SER A 45 -16.52 -4.01 -4.70
C SER A 45 -17.86 -3.49 -5.25
N HIS A 46 -18.54 -2.62 -4.49
CA HIS A 46 -19.62 -1.79 -5.02
C HIS A 46 -19.12 -0.70 -5.99
N LEU A 47 -17.82 -0.39 -5.95
CA LEU A 47 -17.18 0.53 -6.88
C LEU A 47 -16.82 -0.18 -8.19
N GLN A 48 -16.98 0.52 -9.32
CA GLN A 48 -16.59 0.02 -10.63
C GLN A 48 -15.07 -0.15 -10.74
N LEU A 49 -14.64 -1.26 -11.35
CA LEU A 49 -13.25 -1.49 -11.70
C LEU A 49 -12.90 -0.79 -13.01
N TYR A 50 -11.70 -0.21 -13.06
CA TYR A 50 -11.16 0.44 -14.26
C TYR A 50 -9.97 -0.39 -14.77
N ARG A 51 -10.00 -0.75 -16.05
CA ARG A 51 -8.93 -1.53 -16.68
C ARG A 51 -7.84 -0.60 -17.19
N HIS A 52 -6.71 -0.60 -16.49
CA HIS A 52 -5.47 -0.03 -16.98
C HIS A 52 -4.62 -1.14 -17.62
N HIS A 53 -3.67 -0.78 -18.48
CA HIS A 53 -2.79 -1.78 -19.12
C HIS A 53 -1.92 -2.54 -18.09
N GLN A 54 -1.75 -1.98 -16.89
CA GLN A 54 -1.00 -2.57 -15.77
C GLN A 54 -1.88 -3.33 -14.76
N GLY A 55 -3.21 -3.36 -14.91
CA GLY A 55 -4.10 -4.09 -13.99
C GLY A 55 -5.47 -3.42 -13.79
N TRP A 56 -6.29 -4.02 -12.91
CA TRP A 56 -7.58 -3.46 -12.52
C TRP A 56 -7.44 -2.50 -11.34
N HIS A 57 -8.12 -1.35 -11.37
CA HIS A 57 -8.12 -0.38 -10.26
C HIS A 57 -9.51 -0.23 -9.66
N GLY A 58 -9.57 -0.03 -8.34
CA GLY A 58 -10.82 -0.10 -7.55
C GLY A 58 -11.78 1.09 -7.69
N SER A 59 -11.41 2.13 -8.44
CA SER A 59 -12.26 3.28 -8.77
C SER A 59 -11.53 4.23 -9.74
N GLN A 60 -12.27 5.16 -10.35
CA GLN A 60 -11.71 6.27 -11.13
C GLN A 60 -10.69 7.08 -10.32
N MET A 61 -11.04 7.38 -9.07
CA MET A 61 -10.20 8.19 -8.18
C MET A 61 -8.89 7.49 -7.82
N CYS A 62 -8.92 6.16 -7.69
CA CYS A 62 -7.76 5.34 -7.36
C CYS A 62 -6.78 5.22 -8.54
N ILE A 63 -7.26 4.97 -9.77
CA ILE A 63 -6.37 4.94 -10.94
C ILE A 63 -5.76 6.33 -11.20
N ALA A 64 -6.54 7.40 -11.05
CA ALA A 64 -6.02 8.76 -11.14
C ALA A 64 -4.90 9.02 -10.12
N GLY A 65 -5.09 8.56 -8.88
CA GLY A 65 -4.06 8.66 -7.84
C GLY A 65 -2.82 7.82 -8.13
N THR A 66 -2.98 6.65 -8.74
CA THR A 66 -1.85 5.83 -9.20
C THR A 66 -1.04 6.55 -10.27
N MET A 67 -1.70 7.11 -11.29
CA MET A 67 -1.05 7.85 -12.38
C MET A 67 -0.40 9.14 -11.89
N ALA A 68 -1.05 9.84 -10.96
CA ALA A 68 -0.49 11.03 -10.32
C ALA A 68 0.74 10.68 -9.48
N ALA A 69 0.70 9.59 -8.70
CA ALA A 69 1.86 9.12 -7.96
C ALA A 69 3.04 8.78 -8.88
N ASP A 70 2.80 8.11 -10.02
CA ASP A 70 3.86 7.82 -10.98
C ASP A 70 4.48 9.10 -11.58
N ALA A 71 3.66 10.12 -11.83
CA ALA A 71 4.11 11.38 -12.42
C ALA A 71 4.81 12.31 -11.41
N CYS A 72 4.37 12.33 -10.15
CA CYS A 72 4.74 13.36 -9.17
C CYS A 72 5.62 12.85 -8.02
N PHE A 73 5.65 11.53 -7.77
CA PHE A 73 6.38 11.00 -6.61
C PHE A 73 7.89 11.18 -6.75
N THR A 74 8.44 12.02 -5.87
CA THR A 74 9.88 12.25 -5.77
C THR A 74 10.44 11.35 -4.68
N ALA A 75 10.97 10.19 -5.09
CA ALA A 75 11.54 9.20 -4.19
C ALA A 75 12.90 9.65 -3.63
N ARG A 76 13.14 9.40 -2.33
CA ARG A 76 14.45 9.51 -1.67
C ARG A 76 15.03 8.12 -1.48
N PRO A 77 16.35 7.89 -1.62
CA PRO A 77 16.95 6.56 -1.43
C PRO A 77 16.66 5.90 -0.07
N SER A 78 16.33 6.71 0.96
CA SER A 78 15.94 6.30 2.31
C SER A 78 14.47 5.89 2.44
N ASP A 79 13.61 6.19 1.46
CA ASP A 79 12.18 5.87 1.53
C ASP A 79 11.96 4.34 1.56
N ILE A 80 10.92 3.93 2.29
CA ILE A 80 10.50 2.55 2.39
C ILE A 80 9.03 2.45 1.97
N VAL A 81 8.76 1.64 0.94
CA VAL A 81 7.41 1.43 0.40
C VAL A 81 6.90 0.05 0.78
N VAL A 82 5.79 -0.01 1.51
CA VAL A 82 5.07 -1.25 1.79
C VAL A 82 4.08 -1.55 0.67
N ALA A 83 4.29 -2.65 -0.04
CA ALA A 83 3.41 -3.10 -1.10
C ALA A 83 2.65 -4.36 -0.71
N THR A 84 1.35 -4.41 -0.96
CA THR A 84 0.52 -5.61 -0.73
C THR A 84 -0.65 -5.59 -1.70
N LEU A 85 -1.17 -6.75 -2.11
CA LEU A 85 -2.54 -6.75 -2.64
C LEU A 85 -3.52 -6.51 -1.46
N PRO A 86 -4.68 -5.84 -1.65
CA PRO A 86 -5.59 -5.61 -0.54
C PRO A 86 -5.91 -6.87 0.23
N LYS A 87 -5.85 -6.76 1.56
CA LYS A 87 -6.15 -7.85 2.52
C LYS A 87 -5.12 -8.98 2.62
N SER A 88 -3.93 -8.81 2.02
CA SER A 88 -2.78 -9.68 2.26
C SER A 88 -1.96 -9.31 3.52
N GLY A 89 -2.60 -8.68 4.53
CA GLY A 89 -2.00 -8.33 5.81
C GLY A 89 -1.37 -6.93 5.90
N THR A 90 -1.77 -6.00 5.03
CA THR A 90 -1.26 -4.62 4.94
C THR A 90 -1.22 -3.87 6.27
N THR A 91 -2.31 -3.91 7.03
CA THR A 91 -2.38 -3.25 8.35
C THR A 91 -1.28 -3.76 9.28
N TRP A 92 -1.03 -5.07 9.26
CA TRP A 92 -0.07 -5.69 10.16
C TRP A 92 1.38 -5.38 9.78
N ILE A 93 1.73 -5.52 8.50
CA ILE A 93 3.09 -5.19 8.05
C ILE A 93 3.38 -3.68 8.16
N LYS A 94 2.37 -2.81 7.98
CA LYS A 94 2.52 -1.38 8.28
C LYS A 94 2.85 -1.15 9.74
N SER A 95 2.13 -1.81 10.66
CA SER A 95 2.40 -1.68 12.09
C SER A 95 3.80 -2.15 12.46
N LEU A 96 4.19 -3.35 12.00
CA LEU A 96 5.51 -3.92 12.26
C LEU A 96 6.62 -3.03 11.71
N LEU A 97 6.47 -2.52 10.49
CA LEU A 97 7.46 -1.63 9.88
C LEU A 97 7.58 -0.31 10.65
N PHE A 98 6.46 0.36 10.92
CA PHE A 98 6.46 1.63 11.64
C PHE A 98 7.12 1.49 13.02
N ALA A 99 6.68 0.49 13.80
CA ALA A 99 7.24 0.23 15.11
C ALA A 99 8.72 -0.15 15.05
N THR A 100 9.17 -0.85 14.00
CA THR A 100 10.58 -1.22 13.83
C THR A 100 11.46 -0.02 13.48
N VAL A 101 11.01 0.81 12.54
CA VAL A 101 11.77 1.97 12.05
C VAL A 101 11.87 3.04 13.13
N HIS A 102 10.78 3.32 13.83
CA HIS A 102 10.70 4.39 14.82
C HIS A 102 10.89 3.91 16.27
N ARG A 103 11.35 2.67 16.50
CA ARG A 103 11.46 2.07 17.86
C ARG A 103 12.27 2.89 18.87
N ARG A 104 13.22 3.71 18.42
CA ARG A 104 14.04 4.55 19.29
C ARG A 104 13.34 5.85 19.67
N GLU A 105 12.56 6.42 18.76
CA GLU A 105 11.72 7.61 19.02
C GLU A 105 10.44 7.24 19.78
N HIS A 106 9.91 6.04 19.49
CA HIS A 106 8.66 5.51 20.00
C HIS A 106 8.86 4.08 20.51
N PRO A 107 9.44 3.90 21.71
CA PRO A 107 9.64 2.59 22.30
C PRO A 107 8.34 1.80 22.42
N ALA A 108 8.37 0.52 22.05
CA ALA A 108 7.17 -0.31 21.97
C ALA A 108 6.50 -0.58 23.34
N ASP A 109 7.27 -0.52 24.42
CA ASP A 109 6.75 -0.66 25.79
C ASP A 109 6.03 0.59 26.30
N ALA A 110 6.22 1.75 25.64
CA ALA A 110 5.57 3.01 26.00
C ALA A 110 4.19 3.14 25.32
N THR A 111 3.31 2.14 25.52
CA THR A 111 2.07 1.98 24.74
C THR A 111 1.13 3.18 24.77
N ASP A 112 1.06 3.91 25.90
CA ASP A 112 0.12 5.03 26.08
C ASP A 112 0.49 6.25 25.23
N VAL A 113 1.79 6.44 24.98
CA VAL A 113 2.33 7.57 24.19
C VAL A 113 2.82 7.14 22.82
N HIS A 114 2.82 5.84 22.52
CA HIS A 114 3.15 5.33 21.19
C HIS A 114 2.14 5.85 20.17
N PRO A 115 2.54 6.23 18.93
CA PRO A 115 1.63 6.78 17.92
C PRO A 115 0.35 5.96 17.67
N PHE A 116 0.42 4.64 17.84
CA PHE A 116 -0.75 3.74 17.75
C PHE A 116 -1.84 4.00 18.79
N SER A 117 -1.58 4.75 19.87
CA SER A 117 -2.63 5.17 20.81
C SER A 117 -3.55 6.24 20.21
N SER A 118 -3.07 6.96 19.19
CA SER A 118 -3.77 8.12 18.59
C SER A 118 -4.07 7.94 17.09
N PHE A 119 -3.28 7.14 16.39
CA PHE A 119 -3.38 6.94 14.94
C PHE A 119 -3.41 5.47 14.57
N GLY A 120 -4.23 5.11 13.58
CA GLY A 120 -4.20 3.77 13.00
C GLY A 120 -2.97 3.54 12.11
N PRO A 121 -2.61 2.27 11.80
CA PRO A 121 -1.45 1.98 10.93
C PRO A 121 -1.54 2.60 9.53
N HIS A 122 -2.76 2.85 9.04
CA HIS A 122 -3.00 3.50 7.74
C HIS A 122 -2.83 5.03 7.78
N GLU A 123 -2.77 5.64 8.96
CA GLU A 123 -2.47 7.06 9.15
C GLU A 123 -0.96 7.25 9.39
N CYS A 124 -0.31 6.29 10.06
CA CYS A 124 1.14 6.25 10.25
C CYS A 124 1.91 6.00 8.94
N ILE A 125 1.41 5.11 8.07
CA ILE A 125 2.00 4.82 6.76
C ILE A 125 0.91 5.00 5.69
N LYS A 126 0.95 6.13 4.99
CA LYS A 126 -0.10 6.54 4.03
C LYS A 126 0.08 5.87 2.68
N PHE A 127 -1.04 5.58 2.02
CA PHE A 127 -1.03 5.06 0.66
C PHE A 127 -0.80 6.16 -0.37
N LEU A 128 0.08 5.89 -1.34
CA LEU A 128 0.35 6.81 -2.44
C LEU A 128 -0.93 7.12 -3.23
N GLU A 129 -1.63 6.08 -3.67
CA GLU A 129 -2.79 6.19 -4.57
C GLU A 129 -4.13 6.50 -3.88
N TYR A 130 -4.20 6.38 -2.55
CA TYR A 130 -5.44 6.56 -1.79
C TYR A 130 -5.43 7.75 -0.82
N GLN A 131 -4.26 8.25 -0.42
CA GLN A 131 -4.14 9.27 0.64
C GLN A 131 -3.19 10.40 0.29
N VAL A 132 -2.08 10.12 -0.41
CA VAL A 132 -1.07 11.15 -0.77
C VAL A 132 -1.46 11.84 -2.07
N TYR A 133 -1.43 11.13 -3.19
CA TYR A 133 -1.72 11.66 -4.52
C TYR A 133 -3.22 11.59 -4.79
N THR A 134 -3.95 12.49 -4.15
CA THR A 134 -5.40 12.59 -4.28
C THR A 134 -5.79 14.00 -4.71
N GLY A 135 -6.94 14.14 -5.40
CA GLY A 135 -7.46 15.45 -5.80
C GLY A 135 -7.94 16.34 -4.64
N LYS A 136 -7.82 15.86 -3.39
CA LYS A 136 -8.07 16.61 -2.18
C LYS A 136 -6.71 17.11 -1.65
N THR A 137 -6.65 18.37 -1.25
CA THR A 137 -5.48 19.13 -0.76
C THR A 137 -4.81 18.57 0.49
N ILE A 138 -5.07 17.32 0.87
CA ILE A 138 -4.80 16.89 2.24
C ILE A 138 -3.28 16.81 2.48
N LEU A 139 -2.43 16.35 1.55
CA LEU A 139 -0.97 16.23 1.81
C LEU A 139 -0.01 16.19 0.59
N PRO A 140 -0.09 17.01 -0.48
CA PRO A 140 1.05 17.12 -1.39
C PRO A 140 2.22 17.88 -0.74
N ASP A 141 1.92 18.99 -0.06
CA ASP A 141 2.94 19.96 0.35
C ASP A 141 3.75 19.52 1.60
N ASP A 142 3.22 18.61 2.42
CA ASP A 142 3.89 18.15 3.66
C ASP A 142 4.77 16.89 3.48
N VAL A 143 4.60 16.14 2.38
CA VAL A 143 5.30 14.84 2.22
C VAL A 143 6.80 15.02 1.98
N ASP A 144 7.19 16.13 1.37
CA ASP A 144 8.59 16.51 1.22
C ASP A 144 9.18 17.15 2.49
N GLU A 145 8.36 17.50 3.49
CA GLU A 145 8.84 17.98 4.78
C GLU A 145 9.04 16.85 5.81
N LEU A 146 8.53 15.65 5.52
CA LEU A 146 8.69 14.50 6.41
C LEU A 146 10.18 14.11 6.59
N PRO A 147 10.60 13.74 7.81
CA PRO A 147 11.95 13.28 8.08
C PRO A 147 12.22 11.91 7.44
N ASP A 148 13.49 11.64 7.17
CA ASP A 148 13.93 10.35 6.68
C ASP A 148 14.07 9.32 7.82
N PRO A 149 13.83 8.02 7.56
CA PRO A 149 13.25 7.48 6.32
C PRO A 149 11.73 7.72 6.25
N ARG A 150 11.21 8.13 5.09
CA ARG A 150 9.75 8.25 4.90
C ARG A 150 9.13 6.88 4.62
N LEU A 151 7.97 6.64 5.22
CA LEU A 151 7.24 5.39 5.07
C LEU A 151 5.98 5.60 4.22
N PHE A 152 5.90 4.88 3.11
CA PHE A 152 4.73 4.89 2.23
C PHE A 152 4.17 3.49 2.06
N ALA A 153 2.96 3.42 1.52
CA ALA A 153 2.39 2.16 1.10
C ALA A 153 1.69 2.25 -0.24
N THR A 154 1.44 1.09 -0.82
CA THR A 154 0.68 0.99 -2.06
C THR A 154 0.05 -0.38 -2.22
N HIS A 155 -1.06 -0.41 -2.95
CA HIS A 155 -1.68 -1.63 -3.47
C HIS A 155 -1.41 -1.83 -4.96
N VAL A 156 -0.62 -0.95 -5.57
CA VAL A 156 -0.37 -0.96 -7.02
C VAL A 156 0.53 -2.15 -7.41
N PRO A 157 0.26 -2.83 -8.54
CA PRO A 157 1.13 -3.88 -9.06
C PRO A 157 2.56 -3.38 -9.30
N SER A 158 3.57 -4.26 -9.21
CA SER A 158 4.99 -3.85 -9.32
C SER A 158 5.31 -3.11 -10.62
N VAL A 159 4.62 -3.46 -11.72
CA VAL A 159 4.78 -2.83 -13.05
C VAL A 159 4.21 -1.42 -13.15
N ALA A 160 3.44 -1.00 -12.15
CA ALA A 160 2.79 0.31 -12.05
C ALA A 160 3.29 1.11 -10.82
N LEU A 161 4.29 0.60 -10.10
CA LEU A 161 4.98 1.40 -9.08
C LEU A 161 5.56 2.66 -9.74
N PRO A 162 5.57 3.81 -9.03
CA PRO A 162 6.19 5.01 -9.55
C PRO A 162 7.61 4.74 -10.02
N ALA A 163 7.95 5.18 -11.24
CA ALA A 163 9.27 4.95 -11.81
C ALA A 163 10.41 5.44 -10.88
N ALA A 164 10.14 6.51 -10.13
CA ALA A 164 11.06 7.05 -9.13
C ALA A 164 11.43 6.06 -8.02
N VAL A 165 10.51 5.18 -7.58
CA VAL A 165 10.79 4.15 -6.56
C VAL A 165 11.85 3.17 -7.07
N VAL A 166 11.73 2.74 -8.32
CA VAL A 166 12.68 1.81 -8.95
C VAL A 166 14.02 2.50 -9.22
N ALA A 167 14.00 3.74 -9.70
CA ALA A 167 15.21 4.46 -10.10
C ALA A 167 16.07 4.92 -8.92
N SER A 168 15.46 5.24 -7.77
CA SER A 168 16.17 5.74 -6.57
C SER A 168 16.81 4.64 -5.73
N GLY A 169 16.42 3.37 -5.93
CA GLY A 169 16.86 2.25 -5.11
C GLY A 169 16.20 2.16 -3.74
N CYS A 170 15.04 2.83 -3.56
CA CYS A 170 14.23 2.72 -2.35
C CYS A 170 13.93 1.27 -1.98
N LYS A 171 13.76 1.03 -0.69
CA LYS A 171 13.37 -0.29 -0.21
C LYS A 171 11.88 -0.51 -0.43
N VAL A 172 11.53 -1.67 -0.95
CA VAL A 172 10.15 -2.14 -1.09
C VAL A 172 9.96 -3.38 -0.22
N VAL A 173 9.02 -3.32 0.71
CA VAL A 173 8.60 -4.46 1.52
C VAL A 173 7.29 -4.99 0.96
N TYR A 174 7.35 -6.12 0.27
CA TYR A 174 6.17 -6.78 -0.27
C TYR A 174 5.69 -7.91 0.64
N MET A 175 4.40 -7.93 0.95
CA MET A 175 3.78 -9.07 1.64
C MET A 175 2.60 -9.65 0.86
N CYS A 176 2.67 -10.95 0.57
CA CYS A 176 1.54 -11.72 0.07
C CYS A 176 0.98 -12.64 1.16
N ARG A 177 -0.17 -13.27 0.87
CA ARG A 177 -0.90 -14.18 1.75
C ARG A 177 -1.58 -15.23 0.89
N ASP A 178 -1.84 -16.44 1.39
CA ASP A 178 -2.56 -17.49 0.67
C ASP A 178 -3.81 -16.91 -0.04
N PRO A 179 -4.03 -17.24 -1.33
CA PRO A 179 -5.09 -16.63 -2.13
C PRO A 179 -6.49 -16.91 -1.59
N LYS A 180 -6.74 -18.08 -0.98
CA LYS A 180 -8.04 -18.45 -0.44
C LYS A 180 -8.36 -17.58 0.78
N ASP A 181 -7.39 -17.43 1.68
CA ASP A 181 -7.51 -16.56 2.85
C ASP A 181 -7.61 -15.08 2.46
N THR A 182 -6.86 -14.64 1.46
CA THR A 182 -6.93 -13.28 0.91
C THR A 182 -8.33 -13.00 0.35
N MET A 183 -8.87 -13.92 -0.45
CA MET A 183 -10.20 -13.80 -1.04
C MET A 183 -11.28 -13.71 0.03
N VAL A 184 -11.29 -14.60 1.03
CA VAL A 184 -12.28 -14.55 2.13
C VAL A 184 -12.16 -13.25 2.92
N SER A 185 -10.93 -12.78 3.18
CA SER A 185 -10.74 -11.51 3.87
C SER A 185 -11.22 -10.31 3.05
N LEU A 186 -11.06 -10.34 1.73
CA LEU A 186 -11.55 -9.31 0.81
C LEU A 186 -13.09 -9.32 0.73
N TRP A 187 -13.69 -10.49 0.61
CA TRP A 187 -15.14 -10.66 0.62
C TRP A 187 -15.80 -10.06 1.87
N HIS A 188 -15.30 -10.40 3.06
CA HIS A 188 -15.83 -9.80 4.30
C HIS A 188 -15.65 -8.29 4.36
N PHE A 189 -14.48 -7.80 3.96
CA PHE A 189 -14.20 -6.36 3.97
C PHE A 189 -15.14 -5.60 3.04
N VAL A 190 -15.34 -6.11 1.83
CA VAL A 190 -16.26 -5.50 0.88
C VAL A 190 -17.70 -5.58 1.35
N ASN A 191 -18.15 -6.70 1.90
CA ASN A 191 -19.51 -6.81 2.42
C ASN A 191 -19.80 -5.82 3.56
N LYS A 192 -18.81 -5.53 4.44
CA LYS A 192 -18.96 -4.45 5.43
C LYS A 192 -19.22 -3.10 4.74
N LEU A 193 -18.48 -2.78 3.68
CA LEU A 193 -18.66 -1.54 2.93
C LEU A 193 -20.02 -1.51 2.19
N ARG A 194 -20.42 -2.62 1.57
CA ARG A 194 -21.71 -2.73 0.86
C ARG A 194 -22.89 -2.48 1.79
N VAL A 195 -22.90 -3.13 2.95
CA VAL A 195 -23.97 -2.98 3.95
C VAL A 195 -24.05 -1.54 4.45
N LYS A 196 -22.91 -0.87 4.64
CA LYS A 196 -22.86 0.55 5.03
C LYS A 196 -23.48 1.47 3.97
N GLU A 197 -23.31 1.13 2.69
CA GLU A 197 -23.93 1.83 1.55
C GLU A 197 -25.39 1.39 1.29
N GLY A 198 -25.98 0.58 2.16
CA GLY A 198 -27.36 0.08 2.01
C GLY A 198 -27.53 -0.96 0.90
N LEU A 199 -26.45 -1.60 0.48
CA LEU A 199 -26.44 -2.64 -0.55
C LEU A 199 -26.45 -4.04 0.07
N GLU A 200 -27.09 -4.97 -0.63
CA GLU A 200 -27.06 -6.39 -0.24
C GLU A 200 -25.63 -6.96 -0.27
N PRO A 201 -25.24 -7.77 0.72
CA PRO A 201 -23.95 -8.45 0.73
C PRO A 201 -23.84 -9.44 -0.43
N LEU A 202 -22.65 -9.56 -1.00
CA LEU A 202 -22.35 -10.59 -2.00
C LEU A 202 -22.24 -11.96 -1.32
N SER A 203 -22.66 -13.01 -2.01
CA SER A 203 -22.36 -14.38 -1.60
C SER A 203 -20.86 -14.66 -1.76
N VAL A 204 -20.36 -15.63 -0.99
CA VAL A 204 -18.95 -16.04 -1.07
C VAL A 204 -18.64 -16.72 -2.40
N GLU A 205 -19.63 -17.40 -3.00
CA GLU A 205 -19.50 -18.05 -4.31
C GLU A 205 -19.25 -17.03 -5.42
N ILE A 206 -20.07 -15.98 -5.49
CA ILE A 206 -19.90 -14.90 -6.47
C ILE A 206 -18.56 -14.19 -6.25
N ALA A 207 -18.18 -13.93 -5.00
CA ALA A 207 -16.90 -13.31 -4.68
C ALA A 207 -15.70 -14.19 -5.11
N ALA A 208 -15.79 -15.51 -4.91
CA ALA A 208 -14.77 -16.45 -5.35
C ALA A 208 -14.66 -16.54 -6.88
N GLU A 209 -15.78 -16.50 -7.60
CA GLU A 209 -15.81 -16.45 -9.07
C GLU A 209 -15.12 -15.19 -9.60
N LEU A 210 -15.54 -14.00 -9.12
CA LEU A 210 -14.95 -12.72 -9.50
C LEU A 210 -13.44 -12.68 -9.18
N PHE A 211 -13.02 -13.19 -8.03
CA PHE A 211 -11.61 -13.27 -7.65
C PHE A 211 -10.83 -14.20 -8.59
N CYS A 212 -11.38 -15.36 -8.95
CA CYS A 212 -10.77 -16.30 -9.91
C CYS A 212 -10.62 -15.70 -11.30
N ASP A 213 -11.57 -14.88 -11.73
CA ASP A 213 -11.54 -14.19 -13.02
C ASP A 213 -10.64 -12.94 -12.99
N GLY A 214 -10.04 -12.64 -11.83
CA GLY A 214 -9.14 -11.51 -11.64
C GLY A 214 -9.83 -10.15 -11.47
N LEU A 215 -11.15 -10.14 -11.29
CA LEU A 215 -12.00 -8.95 -11.19
C LEU A 215 -12.07 -8.44 -9.74
N SER A 216 -10.91 -8.03 -9.22
CA SER A 216 -10.75 -7.35 -7.94
C SER A 216 -9.90 -6.09 -8.09
N ALA A 217 -9.99 -5.16 -7.13
CA ALA A 217 -9.07 -4.02 -7.08
C ALA A 217 -7.62 -4.52 -7.03
N PHE A 218 -6.79 -3.99 -7.92
CA PHE A 218 -5.39 -4.36 -8.19
C PHE A 218 -5.17 -5.82 -8.61
N GLY A 219 -6.25 -6.51 -9.00
CA GLY A 219 -6.18 -7.84 -9.56
C GLY A 219 -5.65 -7.87 -11.00
N PRO A 220 -5.34 -9.06 -11.54
CA PRO A 220 -5.51 -10.38 -10.89
C PRO A 220 -4.50 -10.67 -9.77
N TYR A 221 -4.91 -11.42 -8.74
CA TYR A 221 -4.07 -11.72 -7.58
C TYR A 221 -2.72 -12.34 -7.94
N TRP A 222 -2.74 -13.37 -8.79
CA TRP A 222 -1.52 -14.12 -9.12
C TRP A 222 -0.51 -13.27 -9.88
N ASP A 223 -0.99 -12.45 -10.82
CA ASP A 223 -0.15 -11.55 -11.61
C ASP A 223 0.47 -10.47 -10.70
N HIS A 224 -0.29 -9.95 -9.74
CA HIS A 224 0.22 -9.03 -8.72
C HIS A 224 1.33 -9.67 -7.88
N VAL A 225 1.13 -10.86 -7.34
CA VAL A 225 2.14 -11.56 -6.53
C VAL A 225 3.39 -11.90 -7.36
N LEU A 226 3.21 -12.39 -8.58
CA LEU A 226 4.33 -12.75 -9.47
C LEU A 226 5.13 -11.55 -9.94
N GLY A 227 4.52 -10.37 -10.04
CA GLY A 227 5.24 -9.13 -10.34
C GLY A 227 6.29 -8.83 -9.28
N TYR A 228 5.86 -8.79 -8.01
CA TYR A 228 6.75 -8.55 -6.88
C TYR A 228 7.72 -9.71 -6.61
N TRP A 229 7.31 -10.96 -6.85
CA TRP A 229 8.21 -12.11 -6.76
C TRP A 229 9.38 -11.98 -7.76
N ARG A 230 9.09 -11.59 -9.01
CA ARG A 230 10.12 -11.35 -10.03
C ARG A 230 11.02 -10.18 -9.66
N ALA A 231 10.44 -9.09 -9.13
CA ALA A 231 11.22 -7.94 -8.65
C ALA A 231 12.16 -8.34 -7.50
N HIS A 232 11.69 -9.16 -6.55
CA HIS A 232 12.52 -9.72 -5.48
C HIS A 232 13.67 -10.57 -5.98
N LEU A 233 13.44 -11.44 -6.97
CA LEU A 233 14.50 -12.26 -7.54
C LEU A 233 15.54 -11.43 -8.32
N ALA A 234 15.11 -10.35 -8.97
CA ALA A 234 16.00 -9.48 -9.73
C ALA A 234 16.80 -8.51 -8.85
N HIS A 235 16.18 -8.00 -7.78
CA HIS A 235 16.72 -6.96 -6.90
C HIS A 235 16.46 -7.29 -5.41
N PRO A 236 17.01 -8.40 -4.88
CA PRO A 236 16.73 -8.85 -3.51
C PRO A 236 17.17 -7.85 -2.44
N GLU A 237 18.12 -6.97 -2.76
CA GLU A 237 18.56 -5.87 -1.90
C GLU A 237 17.55 -4.71 -1.88
N GLN A 238 16.71 -4.54 -2.90
CA GLN A 238 15.71 -3.47 -2.97
C GLN A 238 14.30 -3.97 -2.65
N VAL A 239 13.99 -5.24 -2.86
CA VAL A 239 12.65 -5.79 -2.66
C VAL A 239 12.71 -6.97 -1.69
N LEU A 240 12.12 -6.80 -0.50
CA LEU A 240 11.90 -7.87 0.47
C LEU A 240 10.55 -8.53 0.22
N PHE A 241 10.55 -9.82 -0.08
CA PHE A 241 9.33 -10.61 -0.24
C PHE A 241 9.02 -11.42 1.02
N LEU A 242 7.84 -11.20 1.59
CA LEU A 242 7.33 -11.85 2.80
C LEU A 242 6.01 -12.58 2.51
N ARG A 243 5.79 -13.71 3.20
CA ARG A 243 4.49 -14.40 3.23
C ARG A 243 3.85 -14.22 4.60
N TYR A 244 2.60 -13.79 4.62
CA TYR A 244 1.82 -13.56 5.85
C TYR A 244 1.86 -14.77 6.78
N GLU A 245 1.77 -15.98 6.23
CA GLU A 245 1.79 -17.24 6.97
C GLU A 245 3.13 -17.48 7.70
N GLU A 246 4.24 -17.06 7.10
CA GLU A 246 5.57 -17.18 7.71
C GLU A 246 5.77 -16.14 8.80
N VAL A 247 5.34 -14.89 8.55
CA VAL A 247 5.35 -13.83 9.56
C VAL A 247 4.44 -14.20 10.73
N TRP A 248 3.28 -14.82 10.47
CA TRP A 248 2.36 -15.31 11.49
C TRP A 248 2.95 -16.45 12.33
N LYS A 249 3.71 -17.35 11.69
CA LYS A 249 4.34 -18.49 12.37
C LYS A 249 5.50 -18.08 13.27
N ASP A 250 6.32 -17.13 12.84
CA ASP A 250 7.48 -16.63 13.60
C ASP A 250 7.63 -15.11 13.43
N PRO A 251 6.81 -14.30 14.12
CA PRO A 251 6.88 -12.85 14.02
C PRO A 251 8.25 -12.27 14.42
N PRO A 252 8.88 -12.70 15.55
CA PRO A 252 10.19 -12.16 15.95
C PRO A 252 11.27 -12.33 14.88
N ALA A 253 11.37 -13.50 14.24
CA ALA A 253 12.36 -13.71 13.17
C ALA A 253 12.13 -12.76 11.97
N HIS A 254 10.87 -12.51 11.62
CA HIS A 254 10.52 -11.64 10.50
C HIS A 254 10.68 -10.15 10.83
N VAL A 255 10.49 -9.74 12.09
CA VAL A 255 10.80 -8.38 12.55
C VAL A 255 12.31 -8.11 12.45
N ARG A 256 13.16 -9.06 12.87
CA ARG A 256 14.63 -8.94 12.69
C ARG A 256 15.03 -8.88 11.21
N ARG A 257 14.41 -9.72 10.38
CA ARG A 257 14.64 -9.71 8.93
C ARG A 257 14.22 -8.38 8.30
N LEU A 258 13.09 -7.83 8.70
CA LEU A 258 12.60 -6.52 8.27
C LEU A 258 13.57 -5.41 8.66
N ALA A 259 13.96 -5.37 9.93
CA ALA A 259 14.92 -4.40 10.48
C ALA A 259 16.26 -4.41 9.72
N THR A 260 16.80 -5.61 9.47
CA THR A 260 18.04 -5.79 8.70
C THR A 260 17.88 -5.28 7.27
N PHE A 261 16.78 -5.61 6.61
CA PHE A 261 16.53 -5.22 5.22
C PHE A 261 16.42 -3.70 5.05
N VAL A 262 15.78 -3.00 5.99
CA VAL A 262 15.64 -1.53 5.96
C VAL A 262 16.88 -0.80 6.50
N GLY A 263 17.97 -1.52 6.80
CA GLY A 263 19.24 -0.92 7.25
C GLY A 263 19.26 -0.50 8.71
N LEU A 264 18.35 -1.01 9.53
CA LEU A 264 18.22 -0.70 10.96
C LEU A 264 18.24 -1.98 11.81
N PRO A 265 19.24 -2.87 11.68
CA PRO A 265 19.29 -4.11 12.45
C PRO A 265 19.25 -3.83 13.96
N PHE A 266 18.69 -4.77 14.73
CA PHE A 266 18.73 -4.68 16.19
C PHE A 266 20.15 -4.91 16.68
N ASP A 267 20.60 -4.08 17.62
CA ASP A 267 21.86 -4.29 18.32
C ASP A 267 21.70 -5.28 19.49
N VAL A 268 22.82 -5.66 20.10
CA VAL A 268 22.84 -6.64 21.19
C VAL A 268 22.00 -6.17 22.38
N ASP A 269 22.06 -4.87 22.69
CA ASP A 269 21.31 -4.31 23.81
C ASP A 269 19.79 -4.32 23.50
N GLU A 270 19.38 -3.99 22.27
CA GLU A 270 17.97 -4.07 21.85
C GLU A 270 17.44 -5.51 21.90
N GLU A 271 18.25 -6.50 21.53
CA GLU A 271 17.91 -7.92 21.60
C GLU A 271 17.80 -8.41 23.06
N GLU A 272 18.79 -8.10 23.91
CA GLU A 272 18.81 -8.51 25.32
C GLU A 272 17.69 -7.85 26.13
N ASN A 273 17.32 -6.60 25.79
CA ASN A 273 16.21 -5.90 26.43
C ASN A 273 14.83 -6.29 25.86
N GLY A 274 14.75 -7.24 24.93
CA GLY A 274 13.47 -7.76 24.43
C GLY A 274 12.69 -6.81 23.53
N VAL A 275 13.35 -5.84 22.87
CA VAL A 275 12.69 -4.83 22.01
C VAL A 275 11.91 -5.50 20.87
N VAL A 276 12.44 -6.58 20.30
CA VAL A 276 11.77 -7.35 19.25
C VAL A 276 10.44 -7.92 19.75
N ASP A 277 10.42 -8.52 20.94
CA ASP A 277 9.22 -9.11 21.51
C ASP A 277 8.20 -8.03 21.91
N ALA A 278 8.67 -6.88 22.39
CA ALA A 278 7.83 -5.71 22.65
C ALA A 278 7.13 -5.21 21.37
N ILE A 279 7.86 -5.09 20.25
CA ILE A 279 7.29 -4.71 18.94
C ILE A 279 6.25 -5.73 18.49
N VAL A 280 6.55 -7.03 18.58
CA VAL A 280 5.61 -8.10 18.20
C VAL A 280 4.34 -8.05 19.04
N LYS A 281 4.47 -7.83 20.35
CA LYS A 281 3.34 -7.71 21.28
C LYS A 281 2.48 -6.48 20.98
N LEU A 282 3.12 -5.32 20.79
CA LEU A 282 2.46 -4.07 20.40
C LEU A 282 1.69 -4.24 19.08
N CYS A 283 2.31 -4.87 18.09
CA CYS A 283 1.72 -5.08 16.78
C CYS A 283 0.85 -6.34 16.68
N SER A 284 0.56 -7.01 17.80
CA SER A 284 -0.27 -8.22 17.80
C SER A 284 -1.71 -7.89 17.40
N PHE A 285 -2.41 -8.86 16.80
CA PHE A 285 -3.80 -8.68 16.40
C PHE A 285 -4.70 -8.33 17.59
N GLU A 286 -4.47 -8.97 18.73
CA GLU A 286 -5.24 -8.76 19.97
C GLU A 286 -5.01 -7.35 20.53
N HIS A 287 -3.75 -6.92 20.65
CA HIS A 287 -3.44 -5.59 21.16
C HIS A 287 -4.00 -4.51 20.24
N MET A 288 -3.63 -4.54 18.95
CA MET A 288 -4.07 -3.51 18.00
C MET A 288 -5.58 -3.49 17.80
N GLY A 289 -6.24 -4.66 17.80
CA GLY A 289 -7.71 -4.77 17.74
C GLY A 289 -8.40 -4.23 18.99
N GLY A 290 -7.69 -4.18 20.12
CA GLY A 290 -8.16 -3.67 21.41
C GLY A 290 -8.09 -2.15 21.57
N LEU A 291 -7.32 -1.44 20.75
CA LEU A 291 -7.13 0.01 20.85
C LEU A 291 -8.39 0.80 20.48
N GLU A 292 -8.63 1.92 21.17
CA GLU A 292 -9.81 2.77 20.92
C GLU A 292 -9.81 3.37 19.51
N VAL A 293 -8.64 3.78 19.01
CA VAL A 293 -8.46 4.25 17.63
C VAL A 293 -8.81 3.19 16.59
N THR A 294 -8.65 1.91 16.93
CA THR A 294 -9.04 0.81 16.06
C THR A 294 -10.54 0.53 16.14
N LYS A 295 -11.11 0.55 17.34
CA LYS A 295 -12.54 0.23 17.56
C LYS A 295 -13.48 1.29 17.01
N SER A 296 -13.13 2.57 17.21
CA SER A 296 -14.03 3.70 16.94
C SER A 296 -13.51 4.70 15.90
N GLY A 297 -12.21 4.64 15.58
CA GLY A 297 -11.58 5.54 14.61
C GLY A 297 -11.96 5.24 13.17
N LYS A 298 -11.57 6.15 12.27
CA LYS A 298 -11.81 6.07 10.84
C LYS A 298 -10.55 6.51 10.09
N THR A 299 -10.27 5.85 8.98
CA THR A 299 -9.23 6.24 8.04
C THR A 299 -9.87 6.90 6.82
N GLU A 300 -9.41 8.10 6.47
CA GLU A 300 -9.83 8.80 5.27
C GLU A 300 -9.06 8.29 4.04
N PHE A 301 -9.81 7.93 2.99
CA PHE A 301 -9.28 7.65 1.66
C PHE A 301 -9.97 8.52 0.62
N VAL A 302 -9.39 8.63 -0.57
CA VAL A 302 -10.01 9.34 -1.70
C VAL A 302 -11.39 8.79 -2.07
N VAL A 303 -11.65 7.50 -1.77
CA VAL A 303 -12.93 6.81 -2.02
C VAL A 303 -13.92 6.89 -0.85
N GLY A 304 -13.57 7.60 0.23
CA GLY A 304 -14.42 7.77 1.42
C GLY A 304 -13.79 7.22 2.71
N ALA A 305 -14.44 7.53 3.83
CA ALA A 305 -13.99 7.15 5.17
C ALA A 305 -14.34 5.70 5.51
N VAL A 306 -13.33 4.93 5.91
CA VAL A 306 -13.48 3.53 6.35
C VAL A 306 -13.26 3.44 7.85
N GLU A 307 -14.17 2.76 8.55
CA GLU A 307 -14.03 2.51 9.98
C GLU A 307 -12.84 1.58 10.24
N ASN A 308 -11.99 1.93 11.20
CA ASN A 308 -10.76 1.18 11.48
C ASN A 308 -11.06 -0.26 11.92
N SER A 309 -12.21 -0.50 12.56
CA SER A 309 -12.72 -1.82 12.94
C SER A 309 -12.98 -2.73 11.72
N SER A 310 -13.07 -2.17 10.51
CA SER A 310 -13.19 -2.95 9.27
C SER A 310 -11.87 -3.62 8.86
N PHE A 311 -10.73 -3.16 9.37
CA PHE A 311 -9.42 -3.77 9.09
C PHE A 311 -9.14 -5.00 9.97
N PHE A 312 -9.82 -5.14 11.10
CA PHE A 312 -9.63 -6.21 12.07
C PHE A 312 -10.82 -7.18 12.03
N ARG A 313 -10.54 -8.47 11.80
CA ARG A 313 -11.59 -9.51 11.72
C ARG A 313 -11.25 -10.79 12.49
N ARG A 314 -10.22 -11.52 12.08
CA ARG A 314 -9.77 -12.76 12.75
C ARG A 314 -8.26 -12.85 12.94
N GLY A 315 -7.45 -12.30 12.04
CA GLY A 315 -5.99 -12.20 12.23
C GLY A 315 -5.24 -13.54 12.30
N GLY A 316 -5.73 -14.59 11.65
CA GLY A 316 -5.08 -15.92 11.62
C GLY A 316 -5.08 -16.55 10.24
N VAL A 317 -4.44 -17.71 10.10
CA VAL A 317 -4.24 -18.48 8.85
C VAL A 317 -5.26 -19.60 8.73
N GLY A 318 -5.74 -19.87 7.52
CA GLY A 318 -6.60 -21.02 7.19
C GLY A 318 -8.09 -20.81 7.43
N ASP A 319 -8.51 -19.56 7.70
CA ASP A 319 -9.90 -19.25 7.96
C ASP A 319 -10.80 -19.44 6.73
N TRP A 320 -10.21 -19.48 5.54
CA TRP A 320 -10.90 -19.78 4.29
C TRP A 320 -11.74 -21.07 4.36
N ALA A 321 -11.30 -22.07 5.13
CA ALA A 321 -11.98 -23.36 5.26
C ALA A 321 -13.38 -23.26 5.90
N ASN A 322 -13.66 -22.16 6.61
CA ASN A 322 -14.97 -21.91 7.23
C ASN A 322 -16.00 -21.34 6.24
N TYR A 323 -15.59 -20.92 5.05
CA TYR A 323 -16.43 -20.15 4.13
C TYR A 323 -16.43 -20.71 2.71
N LEU A 324 -15.28 -21.19 2.22
CA LEU A 324 -15.18 -21.69 0.87
C LEU A 324 -15.72 -23.11 0.75
N SER A 325 -16.51 -23.34 -0.29
CA SER A 325 -16.83 -24.71 -0.72
C SER A 325 -15.54 -25.43 -1.15
N PRO A 326 -15.48 -26.77 -1.02
CA PRO A 326 -14.34 -27.55 -1.52
C PRO A 326 -14.06 -27.34 -3.00
N GLU A 327 -15.08 -27.03 -3.80
CA GLU A 327 -14.94 -26.74 -5.22
C GLU A 327 -14.24 -25.41 -5.48
N SER A 328 -14.71 -24.32 -4.84
CA SER A 328 -14.10 -23.01 -4.97
C SER A 328 -12.65 -22.99 -4.47
N ALA A 329 -12.37 -23.67 -3.36
CA ALA A 329 -11.00 -23.84 -2.84
C ALA A 329 -10.10 -24.56 -3.87
N ARG A 330 -10.57 -25.70 -4.44
CA ARG A 330 -9.83 -26.42 -5.49
C ARG A 330 -9.60 -25.59 -6.74
N ARG A 331 -10.58 -24.77 -7.15
CA ARG A 331 -10.42 -23.86 -8.30
C ARG A 331 -9.30 -22.85 -8.06
N ILE A 332 -9.30 -22.20 -6.90
CA ILE A 332 -8.25 -21.24 -6.51
C ILE A 332 -6.88 -21.93 -6.46
N ASP A 333 -6.79 -23.13 -5.89
CA ASP A 333 -5.54 -23.90 -5.83
C ASP A 333 -5.05 -24.30 -7.23
N ALA A 334 -5.94 -24.73 -8.12
CA ALA A 334 -5.61 -25.10 -9.50
C ALA A 334 -5.06 -23.90 -10.29
N ILE A 335 -5.67 -22.72 -10.15
CA ILE A 335 -5.17 -21.49 -10.78
C ILE A 335 -3.80 -21.13 -10.19
N THR A 336 -3.65 -21.18 -8.86
CA THR A 336 -2.38 -20.87 -8.17
C THR A 336 -1.27 -21.77 -8.64
N LYS A 337 -1.48 -23.09 -8.64
CA LYS A 337 -0.51 -24.08 -9.12
C LYS A 337 -0.14 -23.85 -10.57
N THR A 338 -1.10 -23.50 -11.42
CA THR A 338 -0.87 -23.24 -12.85
C THR A 338 -0.05 -21.97 -13.05
N LYS A 339 -0.44 -20.88 -12.41
CA LYS A 339 0.21 -19.57 -12.53
C LYS A 339 1.62 -19.55 -11.94
N PHE A 340 1.86 -20.26 -10.83
CA PHE A 340 3.15 -20.27 -10.15
C PHE A 340 4.06 -21.42 -10.59
N LYS A 341 3.62 -22.26 -11.54
CA LYS A 341 4.43 -23.36 -12.05
C LYS A 341 5.77 -22.84 -12.59
N GLY A 342 6.86 -23.35 -12.04
CA GLY A 342 8.22 -23.03 -12.48
C GLY A 342 8.77 -21.70 -11.97
N THR A 343 8.05 -20.97 -11.09
CA THR A 343 8.54 -19.70 -10.54
C THR A 343 9.32 -19.87 -9.23
N GLY A 344 9.21 -21.04 -8.59
CA GLY A 344 9.74 -21.30 -7.25
C GLY A 344 8.82 -20.88 -6.11
N LEU A 345 7.73 -20.15 -6.40
CA LEU A 345 6.75 -19.71 -5.40
C LEU A 345 5.64 -20.76 -5.18
N ASN A 346 5.27 -20.99 -3.92
CA ASN A 346 4.17 -21.88 -3.52
C ASN A 346 3.49 -21.40 -2.23
N PHE A 347 2.27 -21.91 -2.01
CA PHE A 347 1.46 -21.74 -0.81
C PHE A 347 1.09 -23.09 -0.23
#